data_AF-A0A2V5RVU4-F1
#
_entry.id   AF-A0A2V5RVU4-F1
#
_cell.length_a   1.000
_cell.length_b   1.000
_cell.length_c   1.000
_cell.angle_alpha   90.00
_cell.angle_beta   90.00
_cell.angle_gamma   90.00
#
_symmetry.space_group_name_H-M   'P 1'
#
loop_
_entity.id
_entity.type
_entity.pdbx_description
1 polymer ?
#
loop_
_entity_poly.entity_id
_entity_poly.type
_entity_poly.pdbx_seq_one_letter_code
_entity_poly.pdbx_strand_id
1 'polypeptide(L)'
;LVALRDGPARNFLLARNWRETLEQVPDAEILIRILQSELHPDDPASLSAFMATLSPAEEALVSAWLLQKVPAVAETMIEKWWLGIRHAVLRRRLAAAQNRIKLPELSTGDIVNLQKQILDLQEQLHELSQPVGAADN
;
A
#
# COMPACT_ATOMS: atom_id res chain seq x y z
N LEU A 1 -3.18 -9.51 7.74
CA LEU A 1 -2.50 -9.51 6.42
C LEU A 1 -3.10 -10.61 5.54
N VAL A 2 -4.17 -10.29 4.80
CA VAL A 2 -4.97 -11.28 4.04
C VAL A 2 -4.22 -11.85 2.83
N ALA A 3 -3.26 -11.10 2.28
CA ALA A 3 -2.42 -11.50 1.15
C ALA A 3 -1.56 -12.77 1.38
N LEU A 4 -1.35 -13.17 2.63
CA LEU A 4 -0.66 -14.43 3.00
C LEU A 4 -1.56 -15.67 2.88
N ARG A 5 -2.88 -15.48 2.88
CA ARG A 5 -3.87 -16.54 3.08
C ARG A 5 -4.89 -16.66 1.97
N ASP A 6 -5.06 -15.59 1.21
CA ASP A 6 -6.02 -15.50 0.15
C ASP A 6 -5.29 -15.21 -1.18
N GLY A 7 -5.26 -16.22 -2.04
CA GLY A 7 -4.69 -16.13 -3.38
C GLY A 7 -5.30 -14.99 -4.22
N PRO A 8 -6.64 -14.81 -4.23
CA PRO A 8 -7.29 -13.67 -4.89
C PRO A 8 -6.79 -12.32 -4.40
N ALA A 9 -6.73 -12.09 -3.09
CA ALA A 9 -6.21 -10.86 -2.51
C ALA A 9 -4.73 -10.61 -2.83
N ARG A 10 -3.91 -11.68 -2.86
CA ARG A 10 -2.50 -11.58 -3.31
C ARG A 10 -2.42 -11.17 -4.77
N ASN A 11 -3.19 -11.81 -5.64
CA ASN A 11 -3.23 -11.48 -7.07
C ASN A 11 -3.73 -10.06 -7.31
N PHE A 12 -4.72 -9.59 -6.55
CA PHE A 12 -5.19 -8.21 -6.59
C PHE A 12 -4.08 -7.22 -6.28
N LEU A 13 -3.27 -7.47 -5.24
CA LEU A 13 -2.13 -6.62 -4.91
C LEU A 13 -1.03 -6.70 -5.97
N LEU A 14 -0.68 -7.92 -6.42
CA LEU A 14 0.35 -8.14 -7.43
C LEU A 14 0.03 -7.49 -8.77
N ALA A 15 -1.24 -7.41 -9.16
CA ALA A 15 -1.71 -6.73 -10.36
C ALA A 15 -1.63 -5.18 -10.28
N ARG A 16 -1.24 -4.62 -9.13
CA ARG A 16 -1.10 -3.16 -8.91
C ARG A 16 0.36 -2.78 -8.72
N ASN A 17 0.65 -1.47 -8.72
CA ASN A 17 1.98 -0.92 -8.37
C ASN A 17 2.23 -0.99 -6.85
N TRP A 18 2.20 -2.21 -6.29
CA TRP A 18 2.29 -2.45 -4.85
C TRP A 18 3.65 -2.05 -4.27
N ARG A 19 4.73 -2.32 -5.01
CA ARG A 19 6.10 -2.04 -4.59
C ARG A 19 6.29 -0.54 -4.28
N GLU A 20 6.07 0.33 -5.27
CA GLU A 20 6.27 1.77 -5.12
C GLU A 20 5.34 2.41 -4.06
N THR A 21 4.15 1.84 -3.88
CA THR A 21 3.19 2.38 -2.91
C THR A 21 3.59 1.97 -1.49
N LEU A 22 3.93 0.70 -1.28
CA LEU A 22 4.28 0.17 0.04
C LEU A 22 5.64 0.64 0.51
N GLU A 23 6.59 0.94 -0.38
CA GLU A 23 7.87 1.56 -0.03
C GLU A 23 7.72 2.92 0.68
N GLN A 24 6.58 3.59 0.51
CA GLN A 24 6.29 4.88 1.16
C GLN A 24 5.53 4.74 2.48
N VAL A 25 5.11 3.52 2.82
CA VAL A 25 4.35 3.19 4.02
C VAL A 25 5.32 2.68 5.10
N PRO A 26 5.35 3.30 6.30
CA PRO A 26 6.14 2.77 7.40
C PRO A 26 5.64 1.36 7.79
N ASP A 27 6.55 0.49 8.23
CA ASP A 27 6.26 -0.87 8.69
C ASP A 27 5.67 -1.81 7.61
N ALA A 28 5.79 -1.45 6.33
CA ALA A 28 5.31 -2.27 5.21
C ALA A 28 6.35 -3.29 4.70
N GLU A 29 7.56 -3.33 5.28
CA GLU A 29 8.69 -4.17 4.85
C GLU A 29 8.33 -5.65 4.82
N ILE A 30 7.68 -6.14 5.87
CA ILE A 30 7.22 -7.53 5.94
C ILE A 30 6.20 -7.84 4.84
N LEU A 31 5.33 -6.88 4.50
CA LEU A 31 4.30 -7.03 3.47
C LEU A 31 4.91 -7.02 2.06
N ILE A 32 5.89 -6.16 1.83
CA ILE A 32 6.70 -6.13 0.60
C ILE A 32 7.39 -7.49 0.42
N ARG A 33 8.02 -8.01 1.47
CA ARG A 33 8.75 -9.28 1.44
C ARG A 33 7.83 -10.47 1.22
N ILE A 34 6.63 -10.46 1.78
CA ILE A 34 5.57 -11.44 1.50
C ILE A 34 5.18 -11.42 0.01
N LEU A 35 4.93 -10.24 -0.56
CA LEU A 35 4.52 -10.10 -1.97
C LEU A 35 5.68 -10.41 -2.95
N GLN A 36 6.92 -10.12 -2.55
CA GLN A 36 8.13 -10.48 -3.30
C GLN A 36 8.41 -11.99 -3.26
N SER A 37 8.03 -12.65 -2.17
CA SER A 37 8.25 -14.10 -2.02
C SER A 37 7.23 -14.89 -2.82
N GLU A 38 7.66 -16.04 -3.34
CA GLU A 38 6.79 -17.04 -3.99
C GLU A 38 5.98 -17.85 -2.96
N LEU A 39 5.33 -17.15 -2.03
CA LEU A 39 4.48 -17.77 -1.03
C LEU A 39 3.17 -18.20 -1.68
N HIS A 40 2.87 -19.49 -1.55
CA HIS A 40 1.61 -20.09 -1.98
C HIS A 40 0.77 -20.39 -0.74
N PRO A 41 -0.39 -19.72 -0.56
CA PRO A 41 -1.21 -19.88 0.64
C PRO A 41 -1.69 -21.33 0.84
N ASP A 42 -1.80 -22.11 -0.24
CA ASP A 42 -2.22 -23.51 -0.23
C ASP A 42 -1.07 -24.51 -0.05
N ASP A 43 0.19 -24.06 -0.05
CA ASP A 43 1.35 -24.92 0.10
C ASP A 43 2.09 -24.64 1.44
N PRO A 44 1.97 -25.54 2.43
CA PRO A 44 2.66 -25.40 3.71
C PRO A 44 4.19 -25.43 3.57
N ALA A 45 4.74 -26.09 2.54
CA ALA A 45 6.18 -26.08 2.31
C ALA A 45 6.68 -24.69 1.91
N SER A 46 5.94 -23.98 1.04
CA SER A 46 6.24 -22.59 0.69
C SER A 46 6.18 -21.65 1.91
N LEU A 47 5.22 -21.85 2.82
CA LEU A 47 5.11 -21.06 4.04
C LEU A 47 6.29 -21.31 4.98
N SER A 48 6.68 -22.57 5.20
CA SER A 48 7.86 -22.90 6.02
C SER A 48 9.15 -22.38 5.42
N ALA A 49 9.32 -22.46 4.09
CA ALA A 49 10.46 -21.88 3.39
C ALA A 49 10.51 -20.35 3.57
N PHE A 50 9.36 -19.68 3.47
CA PHE A 50 9.27 -18.24 3.73
C PHE A 50 9.60 -17.90 5.17
N MET A 51 9.03 -18.61 6.16
CA MET A 51 9.34 -18.41 7.58
C MET A 51 10.83 -18.57 7.89
N ALA A 52 11.52 -19.51 7.22
CA ALA A 52 12.96 -19.69 7.37
C ALA A 52 13.80 -18.50 6.86
N THR A 53 13.24 -17.64 5.99
CA THR A 53 13.89 -16.40 5.56
C THR A 53 13.67 -15.23 6.53
N LEU A 54 12.77 -15.38 7.51
CA LEU A 54 12.40 -14.33 8.45
C LEU A 54 13.34 -14.28 9.66
N SER A 55 13.52 -13.08 10.21
CA SER A 55 14.13 -12.92 11.53
C SER A 55 13.17 -13.39 12.63
N PRO A 56 13.65 -13.73 13.84
CA PRO A 56 12.78 -14.20 14.93
C PRO A 56 11.65 -13.24 15.29
N ALA A 57 11.88 -11.92 15.17
CA ALA A 57 10.86 -10.90 15.41
C ALA A 57 9.76 -10.90 14.33
N GLU A 58 10.16 -11.05 13.07
CA GLU A 58 9.24 -11.15 11.93
C GLU A 58 8.45 -12.47 11.96
N GLU A 59 9.11 -13.56 12.32
CA GLU A 59 8.48 -14.88 12.45
C GLU A 59 7.41 -14.90 13.53
N ALA A 60 7.68 -14.32 14.71
CA ALA A 60 6.71 -14.19 15.79
C ALA A 60 5.48 -13.37 15.36
N LEU A 61 5.71 -12.31 14.58
CA LEU A 61 4.69 -11.41 14.08
C LEU A 61 3.84 -12.08 12.99
N VAL A 62 4.46 -12.81 12.05
CA VAL A 62 3.74 -13.63 11.06
C VAL A 62 2.96 -14.76 11.73
N SER A 63 3.54 -15.44 12.73
CA SER A 63 2.89 -16.50 13.48
C SER A 63 1.67 -15.99 14.24
N ALA A 64 1.78 -14.84 14.92
CA ALA A 64 0.67 -14.17 15.60
C ALA A 64 -0.47 -13.84 14.62
N TRP A 65 -0.15 -13.44 13.39
CA TRP A 65 -1.14 -13.21 12.34
C TRP A 65 -1.78 -14.48 11.79
N LEU A 66 -1.02 -15.58 11.69
CA LEU A 66 -1.57 -16.87 11.32
C LEU A 66 -2.56 -17.37 12.39
N LEU A 67 -2.33 -17.06 13.66
CA LEU A 67 -3.27 -17.43 14.72
C LEU A 67 -4.56 -16.60 14.69
N GLN A 68 -4.58 -15.43 14.06
CA GLN A 68 -5.81 -14.63 13.93
C GLN A 68 -6.77 -15.20 12.89
N LYS A 69 -8.05 -15.32 13.25
CA LYS A 69 -9.13 -15.65 12.30
C LYS A 69 -9.31 -14.49 11.32
N VAL A 70 -9.14 -14.78 10.03
CA VAL A 70 -9.49 -13.84 8.96
C VAL A 70 -11.01 -13.79 8.87
N PRO A 71 -11.66 -12.61 9.00
CA PRO A 71 -13.09 -12.49 8.80
C PRO A 71 -13.46 -12.87 7.36
N ALA A 72 -14.63 -13.48 7.14
CA ALA A 72 -15.11 -13.87 5.80
C ALA A 72 -15.24 -12.69 4.80
N VAL A 73 -15.13 -11.44 5.28
CA VAL A 73 -15.20 -10.21 4.49
C VAL A 73 -13.82 -9.71 4.02
N ALA A 74 -12.82 -10.61 4.02
CA ALA A 74 -11.40 -10.33 3.81
C ALA A 74 -11.09 -9.54 2.52
N GLU A 75 -11.84 -9.83 1.45
CA GLU A 75 -11.69 -9.21 0.14
C GLU A 75 -12.06 -7.72 0.17
N THR A 76 -13.26 -7.37 0.66
CA THR A 76 -13.66 -5.95 0.79
C THR A 76 -12.76 -5.18 1.77
N MET A 77 -12.18 -5.89 2.75
CA MET A 77 -11.29 -5.29 3.73
C MET A 77 -9.92 -4.96 3.12
N ILE A 78 -9.40 -5.81 2.21
CA ILE A 78 -8.13 -5.54 1.54
C ILE A 78 -8.26 -4.40 0.53
N GLU A 79 -9.39 -4.29 -0.18
CA GLU A 79 -9.66 -3.16 -1.06
C GLU A 79 -9.72 -1.83 -0.30
N LYS A 80 -10.49 -1.79 0.80
CA LYS A 80 -10.58 -0.60 1.66
C LYS A 80 -9.24 -0.23 2.28
N TRP A 81 -8.49 -1.23 2.75
CA TRP A 81 -7.15 -1.04 3.28
C TRP A 81 -6.19 -0.49 2.21
N TRP A 82 -6.23 -1.07 1.01
CA TRP A 82 -5.41 -0.63 -0.13
C TRP A 82 -5.73 0.80 -0.55
N LEU A 83 -7.01 1.15 -0.61
CA LEU A 83 -7.47 2.52 -0.88
C LEU A 83 -6.97 3.49 0.20
N GLY A 84 -7.05 3.09 1.48
CA GLY A 84 -6.53 3.86 2.61
C GLY A 84 -5.03 4.11 2.50
N ILE A 85 -4.25 3.11 2.10
CA ILE A 85 -2.81 3.26 1.85
C ILE A 85 -2.54 4.22 0.69
N ARG A 86 -3.21 4.05 -0.44
CA ARG A 86 -3.05 4.97 -1.59
C ARG A 86 -3.35 6.41 -1.19
N HIS A 87 -4.42 6.62 -0.42
CA HIS A 87 -4.79 7.93 0.08
C HIS A 87 -3.73 8.51 1.04
N ALA A 88 -3.20 7.71 1.96
CA ALA A 88 -2.14 8.12 2.88
C ALA A 88 -0.83 8.49 2.16
N VAL A 89 -0.42 7.67 1.18
CA VAL A 89 0.76 7.91 0.36
C VAL A 89 0.63 9.20 -0.45
N LEU A 90 -0.50 9.41 -1.12
CA LEU A 90 -0.75 10.64 -1.87
C LEU A 90 -0.80 11.88 -0.99
N ARG A 91 -1.44 11.80 0.19
CA ARG A 91 -1.40 12.90 1.17
C ARG A 91 0.01 13.23 1.62
N ARG A 92 0.84 12.20 1.84
CA ARG A 92 2.25 12.40 2.22
C ARG A 92 3.05 13.07 1.10
N ARG A 93 2.85 12.64 -0.16
CA ARG A 93 3.47 13.28 -1.34
C ARG A 93 3.01 14.73 -1.50
N LEU A 94 1.73 15.01 -1.32
CA LEU A 94 1.18 16.37 -1.35
C LEU A 94 1.81 17.24 -0.26
N ALA A 95 1.88 16.75 0.97
CA ALA A 95 2.52 17.47 2.08
C ALA A 95 4.00 17.74 1.80
N ALA A 96 4.73 16.78 1.23
CA ALA A 96 6.13 16.95 0.84
C ALA A 96 6.28 18.03 -0.24
N ALA A 97 5.44 18.03 -1.28
CA ALA A 97 5.45 19.04 -2.34
C ALA A 97 5.10 20.44 -1.79
N GLN A 98 4.08 20.54 -0.93
CA GLN A 98 3.68 21.79 -0.26
C GLN A 98 4.73 22.32 0.71
N ASN A 99 5.54 21.47 1.32
CA ASN A 99 6.66 21.91 2.13
C ASN A 99 7.83 22.36 1.26
N ARG A 100 8.07 21.65 0.15
CA ARG A 100 9.15 21.97 -0.78
C ARG A 100 8.96 23.32 -1.47
N ILE A 101 7.73 23.66 -1.88
CA ILE A 101 7.44 24.96 -2.52
C ILE A 101 7.66 26.17 -1.59
N LYS A 102 7.68 25.97 -0.27
CA LYS A 102 7.97 27.02 0.72
C LYS A 102 9.47 27.29 0.88
N LEU A 103 10.34 26.49 0.25
CA LEU A 103 11.77 26.67 0.34
C LEU A 103 12.23 27.88 -0.50
N PRO A 104 13.10 28.74 0.03
CA PRO A 104 13.50 29.98 -0.62
C PRO A 104 14.47 29.80 -1.80
N GLU A 105 15.01 28.59 -2.03
CA GLU A 105 16.03 28.30 -3.04
C GLU A 105 15.47 27.81 -4.39
N LEU A 106 14.18 28.02 -4.66
CA LEU A 106 13.53 27.52 -5.87
C LEU A 106 13.60 28.51 -7.03
N SER A 107 13.91 28.02 -8.23
CA SER A 107 13.76 28.82 -9.44
C SER A 107 12.28 29.00 -9.79
N THR A 108 11.97 30.00 -10.62
CA THR A 108 10.60 30.20 -11.12
C THR A 108 10.07 28.96 -11.85
N GLY A 109 10.93 28.23 -12.58
CA GLY A 109 10.56 26.98 -13.24
C GLY A 109 10.23 25.86 -12.25
N ASP A 110 10.99 25.75 -11.16
CA ASP A 110 10.73 24.76 -10.10
C ASP A 110 9.43 25.05 -9.36
N ILE A 111 9.13 26.33 -9.10
CA ILE A 111 7.87 26.75 -8.47
C ILE A 111 6.68 26.36 -9.34
N VAL A 112 6.71 26.67 -10.64
CA VAL A 112 5.61 26.32 -11.56
C VAL A 112 5.44 24.80 -11.67
N ASN A 113 6.53 24.05 -11.75
CA ASN A 113 6.47 22.59 -11.79
C ASN A 113 5.89 21.99 -10.50
N LEU A 114 6.29 22.52 -9.34
CA LEU A 114 5.75 22.12 -8.03
C LEU A 114 4.27 22.49 -7.87
N GLN A 115 3.84 23.66 -8.35
CA GLN A 115 2.43 24.04 -8.35
C GLN A 115 1.59 23.09 -9.19
N LYS A 116 2.07 22.73 -10.38
CA LYS A 116 1.41 21.73 -11.23
C LYS A 116 1.34 20.37 -10.54
N GLN A 117 2.44 19.91 -9.96
CA GLN A 117 2.47 18.65 -9.22
C GLN A 117 1.50 18.65 -8.02
N ILE A 118 1.40 19.76 -7.28
CA ILE A 118 0.44 19.91 -6.18
C ILE A 118 -0.99 19.79 -6.69
N LEU A 119 -1.32 20.47 -7.80
CA LEU A 119 -2.65 20.40 -8.42
C LEU A 119 -2.99 18.97 -8.86
N ASP A 120 -2.08 18.31 -9.58
CA ASP A 120 -2.26 16.92 -10.05
C ASP A 120 -2.47 15.96 -8.86
N LEU A 121 -1.71 16.13 -7.77
CA LEU A 121 -1.85 15.31 -6.56
C LEU A 121 -3.18 15.56 -5.83
N GLN A 122 -3.67 16.80 -5.83
CA GLN A 122 -4.98 17.13 -5.26
C GLN A 122 -6.12 16.53 -6.09
N GLU A 123 -6.02 16.56 -7.41
CA GLU A 123 -6.98 15.93 -8.32
C GLU A 123 -7.05 14.42 -8.08
N GLN A 124 -5.89 13.74 -8.06
CA GLN A 124 -5.82 12.29 -7.77
C GLN A 124 -6.42 11.93 -6.40
N LEU A 125 -6.19 12.77 -5.38
CA LEU A 125 -6.80 12.57 -4.06
C LEU A 125 -8.33 12.75 -4.10
N HIS A 126 -8.82 13.70 -4.89
CA HIS A 126 -10.24 13.92 -5.07
C HIS A 126 -10.91 12.73 -5.77
N GLU A 127 -10.34 12.26 -6.88
CA GLU A 127 -10.82 11.08 -7.61
C GLU A 127 -10.85 9.82 -6.74
N LEU A 128 -9.81 9.60 -5.92
CA LEU A 128 -9.76 8.45 -5.00
C LEU A 128 -10.74 8.56 -3.82
N SER A 129 -11.17 9.77 -3.48
CA SER A 129 -12.14 10.00 -2.41
C SER A 129 -13.58 9.94 -2.91
N GLN A 130 -13.81 10.06 -4.22
CA GLN A 130 -15.15 9.92 -4.78
C GLN A 130 -15.61 8.46 -4.65
N PRO A 131 -16.75 8.19 -4.01
CA PRO A 131 -17.36 6.87 -4.11
C PRO A 131 -17.75 6.67 -5.57
N VAL A 132 -17.26 5.58 -6.17
CA VAL A 132 -17.76 5.08 -7.46
C VAL A 132 -19.27 4.83 -7.27
N GLY A 133 -20.10 5.78 -7.67
CA GLY A 133 -21.54 5.76 -7.42
C GLY A 133 -22.24 7.10 -7.19
N ALA A 134 -21.61 8.25 -7.49
CA ALA A 134 -22.29 9.56 -7.47
C ALA A 134 -22.50 10.15 -8.87
N ALA A 135 -22.61 9.30 -9.88
CA ALA A 135 -23.02 9.68 -11.24
C ALA A 135 -24.22 8.82 -11.62
N ASP A 136 -25.37 9.09 -11.00
CA ASP A 136 -26.73 8.80 -11.49
C ASP A 136 -27.74 9.34 -10.47
N ASN A 137 -28.02 10.66 -10.53
CA ASN A 137 -29.35 11.23 -10.26
C ASN A 137 -29.43 12.68 -10.75
#